data_AF-A0A5L4R7E9-F1
#
_entry.id   AF-A0A5L4R7E9-F1
#
_cell.length_a   1.000
_cell.length_b   1.000
_cell.length_c   1.000
_cell.angle_alpha   90.00
_cell.angle_beta   90.00
_cell.angle_gamma   90.00
#
_symmetry.space_group_name_H-M   'P 1'
#
loop_
_entity.id
_entity.type
_entity.pdbx_description
1 polymer ?
#
loop_
_entity_poly.entity_id
_entity_poly.type
_entity_poly.pdbx_seq_one_letter_code
_entity_poly.pdbx_strand_id
1 'polypeptide(L)'
;VKNLPVILIGSSHGGYLAHLVSKIAPWAINGVIDNSGYAKFPWHFIGFGKEIDYMKHISVGTAYKEINLHCFDKTFWTSNRYSPHFFSPARRKIRYILEPKHLEIQANYPKPIYVSYHSIKDKDIAPPDEKQELYALYETLGFKAKLNLIKKESQIDGKFIKSLEHGLDMSIKSLINKELPPMLAQISTYKNPPCSNKSIAYPSDDLLYHFSQKNAKMHLEISKIEDA
;
A
#
# COMPACT_ATOMS: atom_id res chain seq x y z
N VAL A 1 23.73 20.09 -4.24
CA VAL A 1 22.99 18.97 -4.85
C VAL A 1 21.50 19.32 -4.84
N LYS A 2 20.83 19.43 -5.99
CA LYS A 2 19.36 19.58 -6.02
C LYS A 2 18.76 18.30 -5.42
N ASN A 3 17.83 18.43 -4.47
CA ASN A 3 17.08 17.27 -3.99
C ASN A 3 16.33 16.66 -5.17
N LEU A 4 16.75 15.47 -5.59
CA LEU A 4 16.07 14.71 -6.64
C LEU A 4 14.73 14.21 -6.10
N PRO A 5 13.68 14.18 -6.92
CA PRO A 5 12.40 13.62 -6.50
C PRO A 5 12.53 12.12 -6.25
N VAL A 6 11.88 11.64 -5.18
CA VAL A 6 11.81 10.22 -4.85
C VAL A 6 10.45 9.69 -5.26
N ILE A 7 10.44 8.72 -6.17
CA ILE A 7 9.23 8.08 -6.69
C ILE A 7 9.33 6.58 -6.43
N LEU A 8 8.27 6.00 -5.86
CA LEU A 8 8.17 4.57 -5.62
C LEU A 8 7.28 3.94 -6.68
N ILE A 9 7.69 2.79 -7.21
CA ILE A 9 6.98 2.10 -8.29
C ILE A 9 6.85 0.63 -7.91
N GLY A 10 5.64 0.08 -8.01
CA GLY A 10 5.40 -1.30 -7.63
C GLY A 10 4.16 -1.90 -8.27
N SER A 11 4.12 -3.24 -8.31
CA SER A 11 2.94 -4.00 -8.70
C SER A 11 2.57 -4.97 -7.58
N SER A 12 1.27 -5.24 -7.41
CA SER A 12 0.75 -6.15 -6.39
C SER A 12 1.29 -5.79 -4.99
N HIS A 13 1.94 -6.72 -4.28
CA HIS A 13 2.59 -6.45 -3.00
C HIS A 13 3.58 -5.29 -3.05
N GLY A 14 4.34 -5.13 -4.15
CA GLY A 14 5.26 -4.00 -4.30
C GLY A 14 4.55 -2.66 -4.37
N GLY A 15 3.35 -2.61 -4.98
CA GLY A 15 2.50 -1.43 -5.02
C GLY A 15 1.97 -1.05 -3.64
N TYR A 16 1.51 -2.04 -2.89
CA TYR A 16 1.14 -1.87 -1.49
C TYR A 16 2.29 -1.33 -0.63
N LEU A 17 3.49 -1.90 -0.75
CA LEU A 17 4.67 -1.43 -0.03
C LEU A 17 5.03 0.02 -0.40
N ALA A 18 4.90 0.40 -1.68
CA ALA A 18 5.12 1.77 -2.12
C ALA A 18 4.15 2.76 -1.44
N HIS A 19 2.86 2.40 -1.37
CA HIS A 19 1.88 3.18 -0.60
C HIS A 19 2.22 3.22 0.89
N LEU A 20 2.61 2.10 1.50
CA LEU A 20 2.93 2.02 2.93
C LEU A 20 4.14 2.89 3.28
N VAL A 21 5.19 2.90 2.46
CA VAL A 21 6.34 3.79 2.65
C VAL A 21 5.92 5.26 2.55
N SER A 22 5.06 5.60 1.59
CA SER A 22 4.53 6.97 1.46
C SER A 22 3.69 7.42 2.66
N LYS A 23 3.01 6.47 3.33
CA LYS A 23 2.29 6.70 4.59
C LYS A 23 3.25 6.90 5.76
N ILE A 24 4.31 6.10 5.85
CA ILE A 24 5.28 6.12 6.96
C ILE A 24 6.18 7.37 6.92
N ALA A 25 6.57 7.81 5.72
CA ALA A 25 7.47 8.94 5.52
C ALA A 25 6.97 9.86 4.39
N PRO A 26 5.80 10.52 4.54
CA PRO A 26 5.21 11.34 3.48
C PRO A 26 6.12 12.51 3.05
N TRP A 27 6.97 13.00 3.94
CA TRP A 27 7.97 14.03 3.63
C TRP A 27 9.11 13.57 2.72
N ALA A 28 9.32 12.26 2.58
CA ALA A 28 10.42 11.70 1.80
C ALA A 28 10.00 11.28 0.39
N ILE A 29 8.71 11.14 0.12
CA ILE A 29 8.18 10.57 -1.12
C ILE A 29 7.41 11.63 -1.91
N ASN A 30 7.78 11.82 -3.18
CA ASN A 30 7.13 12.78 -4.06
C ASN A 30 6.02 12.16 -4.91
N GLY A 31 6.11 10.86 -5.19
CA GLY A 31 5.05 10.15 -5.90
C GLY A 31 5.11 8.64 -5.79
N VAL A 32 3.98 8.01 -6.09
CA VAL A 32 3.80 6.56 -6.11
C VAL A 32 3.10 6.17 -7.40
N ILE A 33 3.71 5.24 -8.14
CA ILE A 33 3.14 4.61 -9.34
C ILE A 33 2.86 3.15 -8.98
N ASP A 34 1.60 2.77 -9.07
CA ASP A 34 1.13 1.48 -8.61
C ASP A 34 0.35 0.73 -9.70
N ASN A 35 0.45 -0.59 -9.67
CA ASN A 35 -0.37 -1.50 -10.45
C ASN A 35 -0.91 -2.60 -9.53
N SER A 36 -2.23 -2.64 -9.35
CA SER A 36 -2.92 -3.71 -8.62
C SER A 36 -2.46 -3.86 -7.16
N GLY A 37 -1.92 -2.82 -6.54
CA GLY A 37 -1.61 -2.81 -5.12
C GLY A 37 -2.87 -2.67 -4.26
N TYR A 38 -3.02 -3.52 -3.26
CA TYR A 38 -4.17 -3.51 -2.36
C TYR A 38 -4.18 -2.32 -1.41
N ALA A 39 -5.39 -1.91 -1.02
CA ALA A 39 -5.62 -0.77 -0.14
C ALA A 39 -5.70 -1.19 1.35
N LYS A 40 -6.15 -2.41 1.63
CA LYS A 40 -6.12 -3.01 2.98
C LYS A 40 -5.03 -4.08 3.10
N PHE A 41 -4.87 -4.58 4.32
CA PHE A 41 -3.84 -5.51 4.73
C PHE A 41 -4.07 -6.87 4.07
N PRO A 42 -3.06 -7.45 3.39
CA PRO A 42 -3.19 -8.74 2.75
C PRO A 42 -2.95 -9.88 3.75
N TRP A 43 -3.97 -10.68 4.02
CA TRP A 43 -3.85 -11.82 4.95
C TRP A 43 -2.85 -12.89 4.51
N HIS A 44 -2.59 -12.99 3.21
CA HIS A 44 -1.76 -14.03 2.60
C HIS A 44 -0.24 -13.83 2.85
N PHE A 45 0.22 -12.62 3.19
CA PHE A 45 1.65 -12.28 3.30
C PHE A 45 2.15 -12.07 4.74
N ILE A 46 1.45 -12.62 5.74
CA ILE A 46 1.84 -12.50 7.16
C ILE A 46 2.22 -13.84 7.82
N GLY A 47 1.94 -14.96 7.15
CA GLY A 47 2.24 -16.32 7.58
C GLY A 47 1.34 -16.92 8.68
N PHE A 48 0.65 -16.08 9.47
CA PHE A 48 -0.28 -16.53 10.53
C PHE A 48 -1.74 -16.63 10.05
N GLY A 49 -2.05 -16.20 8.83
CA GLY A 49 -3.40 -16.28 8.26
C GLY A 49 -4.01 -17.70 8.33
N LYS A 50 -3.17 -18.74 8.31
CA LYS A 50 -3.55 -20.14 8.52
C LYS A 50 -4.24 -20.44 9.86
N GLU A 51 -3.91 -19.68 10.91
CA GLU A 51 -4.55 -19.81 12.21
C GLU A 51 -5.98 -19.25 12.20
N ILE A 52 -6.30 -18.37 11.25
CA ILE A 52 -7.63 -17.79 11.06
C ILE A 52 -8.46 -18.66 10.10
N ASP A 53 -7.92 -18.94 8.92
CA ASP A 53 -8.53 -19.80 7.90
C ASP A 53 -7.44 -20.26 6.92
N TYR A 54 -6.97 -21.50 7.08
CA TYR A 54 -5.90 -22.09 6.27
C TYR A 54 -6.32 -22.40 4.83
N MET A 55 -7.62 -22.34 4.50
CA MET A 55 -8.09 -22.50 3.12
C MET A 55 -8.15 -21.16 2.41
N LYS A 56 -8.55 -20.10 3.12
CA LYS A 56 -8.65 -18.76 2.53
C LYS A 56 -7.34 -17.99 2.54
N HIS A 57 -6.47 -18.16 3.55
CA HIS A 57 -5.29 -17.31 3.72
C HIS A 57 -3.98 -18.03 3.39
N ILE A 58 -3.98 -18.72 2.25
CA ILE A 58 -2.79 -19.40 1.71
C ILE A 58 -1.76 -18.37 1.25
N SER A 59 -0.46 -18.59 1.53
CA SER A 59 0.59 -17.70 0.98
C SER A 59 0.90 -18.07 -0.46
N VAL A 60 1.08 -19.36 -0.71
CA VAL A 60 1.23 -19.95 -2.05
C VAL A 60 0.59 -21.32 -2.05
N GLY A 61 -0.01 -21.73 -3.16
CA GLY A 61 -0.62 -23.04 -3.27
C GLY A 61 -0.75 -23.51 -4.71
N THR A 62 -1.06 -24.79 -4.85
CA THR A 62 -1.40 -25.41 -6.14
C THR A 62 -2.44 -26.50 -5.93
N ALA A 63 -3.24 -26.76 -6.96
CA ALA A 63 -4.24 -27.81 -6.97
C ALA A 63 -3.88 -28.85 -8.04
N TYR A 64 -3.98 -30.12 -7.70
CA TYR A 64 -3.87 -31.24 -8.65
C TYR A 64 -4.97 -32.25 -8.38
N LYS A 65 -5.95 -32.30 -9.29
CA LYS A 65 -7.19 -33.07 -9.12
C LYS A 65 -7.88 -32.71 -7.79
N GLU A 66 -8.14 -33.69 -6.92
CA GLU A 66 -8.76 -33.51 -5.61
C GLU A 66 -7.77 -33.10 -4.51
N ILE A 67 -6.49 -32.90 -4.83
CA ILE A 67 -5.43 -32.55 -3.87
C ILE A 67 -5.12 -31.06 -3.96
N ASN A 68 -5.21 -30.36 -2.84
CA ASN A 68 -4.75 -28.99 -2.70
C ASN A 68 -3.51 -28.95 -1.80
N LEU A 69 -2.41 -28.40 -2.33
CA LEU A 69 -1.20 -28.12 -1.56
C LEU A 69 -1.20 -26.65 -1.15
N HIS A 70 -1.32 -26.40 0.14
CA HIS A 70 -1.27 -25.05 0.72
C HIS A 70 0.02 -24.86 1.49
N CYS A 71 0.76 -23.80 1.15
CA CYS A 71 1.99 -23.40 1.81
C CYS A 71 1.81 -22.02 2.47
N PHE A 72 2.53 -21.81 3.56
CA PHE A 72 2.42 -20.62 4.39
C PHE A 72 3.79 -20.11 4.78
N ASP A 73 3.92 -18.79 4.86
CA ASP A 73 5.16 -18.17 5.34
C ASP A 73 5.44 -18.55 6.80
N LYS A 74 6.72 -18.75 7.11
CA LYS A 74 7.18 -18.83 8.49
C LYS A 74 7.12 -17.43 9.10
N THR A 75 6.50 -17.32 10.28
CA THR A 75 6.27 -16.04 10.93
C THR A 75 6.41 -16.18 12.44
N PHE A 76 6.75 -15.08 13.10
CA PHE A 76 6.65 -14.98 14.56
C PHE A 76 5.22 -14.66 15.01
N TRP A 77 4.40 -14.05 14.12
CA TRP A 77 3.04 -13.63 14.44
C TRP A 77 2.11 -14.82 14.72
N THR A 78 1.16 -14.62 15.65
CA THR A 78 0.11 -15.60 15.98
C THR A 78 -1.19 -14.90 16.34
N SER A 79 -2.32 -15.61 16.20
CA SER A 79 -3.65 -15.22 16.67
C SER A 79 -3.82 -15.33 18.20
N ASN A 80 -2.89 -16.00 18.89
CA ASN A 80 -2.97 -16.16 20.35
C ASN A 80 -2.73 -14.82 21.08
N ARG A 81 -3.80 -14.27 21.68
CA ARG A 81 -3.77 -12.99 22.41
C ARG A 81 -2.86 -12.95 23.64
N TYR A 82 -2.46 -14.09 24.18
CA TYR A 82 -1.56 -14.18 25.34
C TYR A 82 -0.08 -14.29 24.93
N SER A 83 0.21 -14.42 23.63
CA SER A 83 1.58 -14.49 23.12
C SER A 83 2.22 -13.09 23.03
N PRO A 84 3.53 -12.94 23.33
CA PRO A 84 4.25 -11.71 23.01
C PRO A 84 4.26 -11.37 21.52
N HIS A 85 3.96 -12.36 20.65
CA HIS A 85 3.85 -12.20 19.21
C HIS A 85 2.40 -12.17 18.70
N PHE A 86 1.43 -11.82 19.53
CA PHE A 86 0.04 -11.67 19.10
C PHE A 86 -0.08 -10.65 17.94
N PHE A 87 -0.69 -11.00 16.82
CA PHE A 87 -1.00 -10.04 15.76
C PHE A 87 -2.31 -9.30 16.08
N SER A 88 -2.20 -8.28 16.92
CA SER A 88 -3.34 -7.50 17.41
C SER A 88 -4.03 -6.70 16.30
N PRO A 89 -5.30 -6.28 16.52
CA PRO A 89 -5.99 -5.34 15.64
C PRO A 89 -5.17 -4.08 15.32
N ALA A 90 -4.48 -3.51 16.30
CA ALA A 90 -3.54 -2.40 16.12
C ALA A 90 -2.46 -2.67 15.07
N ARG A 91 -1.82 -3.86 15.14
CA ARG A 91 -0.78 -4.30 14.19
C ARG A 91 -1.36 -4.48 12.77
N ARG A 92 -2.63 -4.86 12.65
CA ARG A 92 -3.33 -4.90 11.36
C ARG A 92 -3.65 -3.50 10.84
N LYS A 93 -4.19 -2.64 11.70
CA LYS A 93 -4.66 -1.30 11.35
C LYS A 93 -3.56 -0.37 10.86
N ILE A 94 -2.36 -0.43 11.45
CA ILE A 94 -1.22 0.36 10.95
C ILE A 94 -0.81 -0.03 9.53
N ARG A 95 -1.11 -1.26 9.10
CA ARG A 95 -0.82 -1.79 7.77
C ARG A 95 -1.91 -1.47 6.74
N TYR A 96 -3.06 -0.92 7.15
CA TYR A 96 -4.05 -0.42 6.18
C TYR A 96 -3.57 0.88 5.54
N ILE A 97 -3.62 0.94 4.21
CA ILE A 97 -3.48 2.19 3.45
C ILE A 97 -4.82 2.93 3.49
N LEU A 98 -5.91 2.21 3.22
CA LEU A 98 -7.28 2.65 3.43
C LEU A 98 -7.63 2.54 4.92
N GLU A 99 -7.18 3.52 5.69
CA GLU A 99 -7.65 3.79 7.05
C GLU A 99 -7.93 5.30 7.16
N PRO A 100 -9.20 5.72 7.17
CA PRO A 100 -9.58 7.14 7.06
C PRO A 100 -8.85 8.05 8.05
N LYS A 101 -8.76 7.66 9.34
CA LYS A 101 -8.09 8.47 10.36
C LYS A 101 -6.59 8.62 10.08
N HIS A 102 -5.96 7.59 9.54
CA HIS A 102 -4.55 7.67 9.15
C HIS A 102 -4.37 8.58 7.93
N LEU A 103 -5.27 8.53 6.95
CA LEU A 103 -5.20 9.38 5.76
C LEU A 103 -5.40 10.86 6.12
N GLU A 104 -6.32 11.17 7.04
CA GLU A 104 -6.50 12.52 7.59
C GLU A 104 -5.22 13.06 8.24
N ILE A 105 -4.55 12.23 9.06
CA ILE A 105 -3.24 12.60 9.65
C ILE A 105 -2.21 12.84 8.54
N GLN A 106 -2.09 11.91 7.58
CA GLN A 106 -1.15 12.00 6.47
C GLN A 106 -1.38 13.26 5.61
N ALA A 107 -2.63 13.70 5.46
CA ALA A 107 -2.99 14.88 4.68
C ALA A 107 -2.36 16.18 5.22
N ASN A 108 -1.97 16.21 6.50
CA ASN A 108 -1.28 17.36 7.11
C ASN A 108 0.23 17.42 6.78
N TYR A 109 0.74 16.45 6.03
CA TYR A 109 2.13 16.37 5.59
C TYR A 109 2.24 16.64 4.08
N PRO A 110 3.46 16.73 3.51
CA PRO A 110 3.63 16.75 2.06
C PRO A 110 2.86 15.61 1.42
N LYS A 111 2.02 15.94 0.43
CA LYS A 111 1.10 14.99 -0.20
C LYS A 111 1.78 14.40 -1.44
N PRO A 112 2.15 13.11 -1.46
CA PRO A 112 2.71 12.51 -2.67
C PRO A 112 1.68 12.51 -3.81
N ILE A 113 2.14 12.49 -5.06
CA ILE A 113 1.27 12.30 -6.23
C ILE A 113 1.08 10.79 -6.45
N TYR A 114 -0.16 10.34 -6.63
CA TYR A 114 -0.48 8.93 -6.82
C TYR A 114 -1.03 8.66 -8.22
N VAL A 115 -0.52 7.61 -8.87
CA VAL A 115 -1.14 7.04 -10.08
C VAL A 115 -1.23 5.53 -9.91
N SER A 116 -2.44 4.98 -9.99
CA SER A 116 -2.67 3.53 -9.93
C SER A 116 -3.35 3.02 -11.20
N TYR A 117 -3.07 1.76 -11.52
CA TYR A 117 -3.82 0.94 -12.46
C TYR A 117 -4.43 -0.23 -11.72
N HIS A 118 -5.69 -0.55 -12.00
CA HIS A 118 -6.38 -1.62 -11.29
C HIS A 118 -7.44 -2.27 -12.18
N SER A 119 -7.61 -3.59 -12.07
CA SER A 119 -8.70 -4.30 -12.75
C SER A 119 -9.97 -4.31 -11.91
N ILE A 120 -11.13 -4.12 -12.54
CA ILE A 120 -12.43 -4.32 -11.87
C ILE A 120 -12.70 -5.81 -11.53
N LYS A 121 -11.94 -6.74 -12.14
CA LYS A 121 -12.08 -8.19 -11.90
C LYS A 121 -11.20 -8.71 -10.77
N ASP A 122 -10.31 -7.90 -10.22
CA ASP A 122 -9.35 -8.28 -9.16
C ASP A 122 -10.02 -8.39 -7.77
N LYS A 123 -11.06 -9.21 -7.65
CA LYS A 123 -11.88 -9.26 -6.44
C LYS A 123 -11.26 -10.07 -5.31
N ASP A 124 -10.39 -11.03 -5.65
CA ASP A 124 -9.87 -12.00 -4.70
C ASP A 124 -8.52 -11.59 -4.10
N ILE A 125 -7.67 -10.89 -4.88
CA ILE A 125 -6.31 -10.53 -4.45
C ILE A 125 -6.24 -9.08 -3.98
N ALA A 126 -6.77 -8.15 -4.77
CA ALA A 126 -6.79 -6.73 -4.42
C ALA A 126 -8.15 -6.10 -4.78
N PRO A 127 -9.16 -6.22 -3.90
CA PRO A 127 -10.53 -5.79 -4.20
C PRO A 127 -10.60 -4.35 -4.75
N PRO A 128 -11.21 -4.13 -5.93
CA PRO A 128 -11.19 -2.83 -6.61
C PRO A 128 -12.04 -1.78 -5.90
N ASP A 129 -13.07 -2.19 -5.15
CA ASP A 129 -13.92 -1.32 -4.34
C ASP A 129 -13.10 -0.62 -3.24
N GLU A 130 -12.20 -1.35 -2.56
CA GLU A 130 -11.29 -0.75 -1.58
C GLU A 130 -10.32 0.24 -2.25
N LYS A 131 -9.84 -0.06 -3.46
CA LYS A 131 -8.98 0.87 -4.20
C LYS A 131 -9.74 2.13 -4.62
N GLN A 132 -10.99 1.99 -5.05
CA GLN A 132 -11.86 3.11 -5.38
C GLN A 132 -12.14 3.99 -4.17
N GLU A 133 -12.45 3.40 -3.02
CA GLU A 133 -12.66 4.12 -1.75
C GLU A 133 -11.42 4.90 -1.32
N LEU A 134 -10.24 4.27 -1.39
CA LEU A 134 -8.97 4.93 -1.11
C LEU A 134 -8.75 6.17 -1.98
N TYR A 135 -9.03 6.08 -3.27
CA TYR A 135 -8.82 7.19 -4.20
C TYR A 135 -9.86 8.30 -4.04
N ALA A 136 -11.09 7.97 -3.64
CA ALA A 136 -12.10 8.96 -3.28
C ALA A 136 -11.71 9.74 -2.01
N LEU A 137 -11.12 9.07 -1.01
CA LEU A 137 -10.59 9.74 0.18
C LEU A 137 -9.37 10.61 -0.15
N TYR A 138 -8.46 10.14 -1.00
CA TYR A 138 -7.35 10.96 -1.47
C TYR A 138 -7.83 12.26 -2.12
N GLU A 139 -8.83 12.19 -3.00
CA GLU A 139 -9.42 13.37 -3.63
C GLU A 139 -10.02 14.33 -2.59
N THR A 140 -10.83 13.80 -1.67
CA THR A 140 -11.46 14.57 -0.58
C THR A 140 -10.44 15.26 0.32
N LEU A 141 -9.30 14.61 0.57
CA LEU A 141 -8.21 15.13 1.41
C LEU A 141 -7.21 16.00 0.63
N GLY A 142 -7.47 16.29 -0.64
CA GLY A 142 -6.67 17.20 -1.47
C GLY A 142 -5.35 16.60 -1.97
N PHE A 143 -5.24 15.28 -2.06
CA PHE A 143 -4.13 14.62 -2.74
C PHE A 143 -4.33 14.67 -4.25
N LYS A 144 -3.23 14.80 -5.01
CA LYS A 144 -3.22 14.56 -6.45
C LYS A 144 -3.14 13.06 -6.71
N ALA A 145 -4.29 12.40 -6.85
CA ALA A 145 -4.37 10.96 -7.04
C ALA A 145 -5.21 10.60 -8.28
N LYS A 146 -4.69 9.70 -9.12
CA LYS A 146 -5.40 9.19 -10.31
C LYS A 146 -5.51 7.67 -10.27
N LEU A 147 -6.74 7.15 -10.31
CA LEU A 147 -7.02 5.71 -10.46
C LEU A 147 -7.45 5.42 -11.89
N ASN A 148 -6.65 4.64 -12.62
CA ASN A 148 -6.99 4.10 -13.93
C ASN A 148 -7.64 2.72 -13.75
N LEU A 149 -8.96 2.71 -13.54
CA LEU A 149 -9.73 1.49 -13.37
C LEU A 149 -10.08 0.87 -14.74
N ILE A 150 -9.59 -0.34 -14.98
CA ILE A 150 -9.80 -1.09 -16.22
C ILE A 150 -11.02 -1.99 -16.04
N LYS A 151 -12.09 -1.70 -16.78
CA LYS A 151 -13.42 -2.29 -16.57
C LYS A 151 -13.81 -3.29 -17.65
N LYS A 152 -13.33 -3.10 -18.87
CA LYS A 152 -13.80 -3.82 -20.07
C LYS A 152 -12.63 -4.35 -20.89
N GLU A 153 -12.85 -5.43 -21.61
CA GLU A 153 -11.86 -6.04 -22.51
C GLU A 153 -11.45 -5.10 -23.66
N SER A 154 -12.33 -4.18 -24.07
CA SER A 154 -12.01 -3.16 -25.07
C SER A 154 -10.92 -2.17 -24.61
N GLN A 155 -10.54 -2.18 -23.33
CA GLN A 155 -9.42 -1.39 -22.79
C GLN A 155 -8.09 -2.17 -22.79
N ILE A 156 -8.10 -3.45 -23.18
CA ILE A 156 -6.90 -4.27 -23.38
C ILE A 156 -6.30 -3.88 -24.75
N ASP A 157 -5.06 -3.39 -24.73
CA ASP A 157 -4.34 -2.99 -25.96
C ASP A 157 -3.31 -4.03 -26.41
N GLY A 158 -3.15 -5.11 -25.64
CA GLY A 158 -2.21 -6.21 -25.92
C GLY A 158 -0.74 -5.82 -25.76
N LYS A 159 -0.44 -4.60 -25.28
CA LYS A 159 0.92 -4.08 -25.13
C LYS A 159 1.17 -3.59 -23.71
N PHE A 160 0.41 -2.59 -23.26
CA PHE A 160 0.50 -2.01 -21.94
C PHE A 160 -0.47 -2.68 -20.96
N ILE A 161 -1.73 -2.87 -21.38
CA ILE A 161 -2.75 -3.63 -20.66
C ILE A 161 -3.00 -4.89 -21.45
N LYS A 162 -2.66 -6.05 -20.89
CA LYS A 162 -2.71 -7.33 -21.60
C LYS A 162 -3.75 -8.31 -21.02
N SER A 163 -4.22 -8.07 -19.80
CA SER A 163 -5.30 -8.85 -19.19
C SER A 163 -6.19 -7.98 -18.30
N LEU A 164 -7.34 -8.53 -17.89
CA LEU A 164 -8.14 -8.03 -16.78
C LEU A 164 -7.88 -8.82 -15.48
N GLU A 165 -6.92 -9.73 -15.48
CA GLU A 165 -6.54 -10.43 -14.25
C GLU A 165 -5.70 -9.52 -13.35
N HIS A 166 -5.44 -9.96 -12.12
CA HIS A 166 -4.56 -9.25 -11.19
C HIS A 166 -3.23 -8.88 -11.85
N GLY A 167 -2.80 -7.63 -11.70
CA GLY A 167 -1.58 -7.10 -12.31
C GLY A 167 -1.69 -6.73 -13.80
N LEU A 168 -2.85 -6.95 -14.45
CA LEU A 168 -3.14 -6.56 -15.84
C LEU A 168 -2.18 -7.14 -16.90
N ASP A 169 -1.37 -8.13 -16.51
CA ASP A 169 -0.16 -8.59 -17.22
C ASP A 169 0.70 -7.39 -17.72
N MET A 170 0.79 -6.35 -16.91
CA MET A 170 1.56 -5.16 -17.22
C MET A 170 3.00 -5.30 -16.74
N SER A 171 3.96 -5.05 -17.63
CA SER A 171 5.37 -5.04 -17.23
C SER A 171 5.70 -3.78 -16.41
N ILE A 172 6.52 -3.92 -15.37
CA ILE A 172 7.03 -2.76 -14.62
C ILE A 172 7.77 -1.79 -15.54
N LYS A 173 8.53 -2.29 -16.53
CA LYS A 173 9.23 -1.45 -17.52
C LYS A 173 8.27 -0.56 -18.30
N SER A 174 7.15 -1.10 -18.79
CA SER A 174 6.16 -0.31 -19.53
C SER A 174 5.43 0.68 -18.63
N LEU A 175 5.15 0.31 -17.37
CA LEU A 175 4.58 1.22 -16.37
C LEU A 175 5.50 2.41 -16.08
N ILE A 176 6.80 2.15 -15.86
CA ILE A 176 7.82 3.20 -15.67
C ILE A 176 7.84 4.12 -16.90
N ASN A 177 7.98 3.57 -18.10
CA ASN A 177 8.08 4.36 -19.32
C ASN A 177 6.86 5.25 -19.55
N LYS A 178 5.66 4.80 -19.15
CA LYS A 178 4.42 5.53 -19.32
C LYS A 178 4.23 6.62 -18.26
N GLU A 179 4.45 6.30 -16.99
CA GLU A 179 4.00 7.15 -15.87
C GLU A 179 5.13 7.97 -15.23
N LEU A 180 6.39 7.56 -15.35
CA LEU A 180 7.49 8.31 -14.75
C LEU A 180 7.66 9.71 -15.38
N PRO A 181 7.70 9.88 -16.72
CA PRO A 181 7.82 11.22 -17.31
C PRO A 181 6.70 12.21 -16.91
N PRO A 182 5.39 11.87 -17.03
CA PRO A 182 4.33 12.80 -16.61
C PRO A 182 4.33 13.04 -15.10
N MET A 183 4.70 12.05 -14.27
CA MET A 183 4.83 12.26 -12.84
C MET A 183 5.95 13.25 -12.50
N LEU A 184 7.12 13.15 -13.14
CA LEU A 184 8.21 14.11 -12.96
C LEU A 184 7.81 15.53 -13.38
N ALA A 185 7.08 15.67 -14.48
CA ALA A 185 6.53 16.95 -14.92
C ALA A 185 5.52 17.53 -13.93
N GLN A 186 4.70 16.70 -13.29
CA GLN A 186 3.81 17.15 -12.22
C GLN A 186 4.58 17.54 -10.97
N ILE A 187 5.59 16.77 -10.55
CA ILE A 187 6.39 17.09 -9.35
C ILE A 187 7.16 18.41 -9.52
N SER A 188 7.65 18.72 -10.72
CA SER A 188 8.40 19.97 -10.95
C SER A 188 7.54 21.23 -10.79
N THR A 189 6.23 21.12 -11.01
CA THR A 189 5.26 22.21 -10.81
C THR A 189 4.59 22.13 -9.43
N TYR A 190 4.50 20.94 -8.85
CA TYR A 190 3.89 20.68 -7.57
C TYR A 190 4.88 20.88 -6.43
N LYS A 191 4.93 22.13 -5.93
CA LYS A 191 5.76 22.50 -4.78
C LYS A 191 5.09 22.02 -3.48
N ASN A 192 5.28 20.75 -3.14
CA ASN A 192 4.97 20.30 -1.79
C ASN A 192 5.72 21.19 -0.77
N PRO A 193 5.06 21.66 0.29
CA PRO A 193 5.70 22.50 1.28
C PRO A 193 6.87 21.72 1.93
N PRO A 194 8.00 22.39 2.22
CA PRO A 194 9.09 21.74 2.94
C PRO A 194 8.58 21.28 4.30
N CYS A 195 8.86 20.01 4.64
CA CYS A 195 8.50 19.47 5.94
C CYS A 195 9.71 19.54 6.87
N SER A 196 9.66 20.48 7.83
CA SER A 196 10.66 20.60 8.89
C SER A 196 10.54 19.46 9.90
N ASN A 197 9.30 19.05 10.23
CA ASN A 197 9.03 17.99 11.18
C ASN A 197 8.90 16.62 10.50
N LYS A 198 10.02 15.90 10.37
CA LYS A 198 10.08 14.55 9.80
C LYS A 198 9.64 13.49 10.80
N SER A 199 8.40 13.60 11.25
CA SER A 199 7.80 12.81 12.32
C SER A 199 6.30 12.73 12.13
N ILE A 200 5.71 11.53 12.20
CA ILE A 200 4.27 11.28 12.07
C ILE A 200 3.85 10.16 13.02
N ALA A 201 2.68 10.31 13.64
CA ALA A 201 2.14 9.33 14.58
C ALA A 201 0.75 8.87 14.15
N TYR A 202 0.49 7.57 14.29
CA TYR A 202 -0.74 6.93 13.86
C TYR A 202 -1.38 6.15 15.02
N PRO A 203 -2.48 6.66 15.59
CA PRO A 203 -3.27 5.94 16.59
C PRO A 203 -3.94 4.72 15.96
N SER A 204 -3.56 3.53 16.41
CA SER A 204 -4.04 2.24 15.91
C SER A 204 -4.58 1.41 17.06
N ASP A 205 -5.87 1.57 17.34
CA ASP A 205 -6.58 0.91 18.44
C ASP A 205 -5.93 1.20 19.79
N ASP A 206 -5.29 0.23 20.45
CA ASP A 206 -4.62 0.40 21.74
C ASP A 206 -3.17 0.90 21.63
N LEU A 207 -2.60 0.98 20.42
CA LEU A 207 -1.20 1.37 20.19
C LEU A 207 -1.08 2.69 19.42
N LEU A 208 -0.02 3.43 19.73
CA LEU A 208 0.44 4.58 18.95
C LEU A 208 1.71 4.19 18.19
N TYR A 209 1.67 4.28 16.85
CA TYR A 209 2.84 4.06 16.01
C TYR A 209 3.45 5.41 15.63
N HIS A 210 4.64 5.71 16.15
CA HIS A 210 5.36 6.95 15.90
C HIS A 210 6.57 6.70 15.00
N PHE A 211 6.51 7.22 13.77
CA PHE A 211 7.62 7.18 12.82
C PHE A 211 8.32 8.52 12.82
N SER A 212 9.65 8.51 12.91
CA SER A 212 10.47 9.72 12.79
C SER A 212 11.75 9.47 12.01
N GLN A 213 12.34 10.53 11.47
CA GLN A 213 13.62 10.46 10.77
C GLN A 213 14.69 11.26 11.53
N LYS A 214 15.76 10.60 11.97
CA LYS A 214 16.92 11.21 12.63
C LYS A 214 18.20 10.70 11.95
N ASN A 215 19.16 11.60 11.69
CA ASN A 215 20.45 11.23 11.07
C ASN A 215 20.30 10.37 9.80
N ALA A 216 19.37 10.76 8.91
CA ALA A 216 19.02 10.05 7.68
C ALA A 216 18.48 8.61 7.86
N LYS A 217 18.16 8.18 9.08
CA LYS A 217 17.57 6.88 9.39
C LYS A 217 16.12 7.04 9.87
N MET A 218 15.28 6.07 9.51
CA MET A 218 13.93 5.97 10.06
C MET A 218 13.97 5.29 11.42
N HIS A 219 13.17 5.80 12.33
CA HIS A 219 12.96 5.28 13.67
C HIS A 219 11.46 5.00 13.85
N LEU A 220 11.14 3.89 14.49
CA LEU A 220 9.79 3.53 14.90
C LEU A 220 9.77 3.37 16.41
N GLU A 221 8.85 4.07 17.05
CA GLU A 221 8.48 3.89 18.44
C GLU A 221 7.02 3.42 18.50
N ILE A 222 6.74 2.47 19.39
CA ILE A 222 5.40 1.93 19.60
C ILE A 222 5.11 2.03 21.09
N SER A 223 4.11 2.81 21.46
CA SER A 223 3.62 2.97 22.83
C SER A 223 2.15 2.58 22.92
N LYS A 224 1.63 2.40 24.14
CA LYS A 224 0.18 2.34 24.35
C LYS A 224 -0.36 3.76 24.35
N ILE A 225 -1.59 3.94 23.86
CA ILE A 225 -2.22 5.27 23.86
C ILE A 225 -2.45 5.80 25.28
N GLU A 226 -2.70 4.92 26.25
CA GLU A 226 -2.86 5.31 27.66
C GLU A 226 -1.57 5.88 28.28
N ASP A 227 -0.42 5.59 27.69
CA ASP A 227 0.91 6.04 28.14
C ASP A 227 1.45 7.25 27.33
N ALA A 228 0.66 7.77 26.36
CA ALA A 228 1.09 8.74 25.35
C ALA A 228 0.56 10.16 25.55
#